data_AF-A0A2X2C2Z4-F1
#
_entry.id   AF-A0A2X2C2Z4-F1
#
_cell.length_a   1.000
_cell.length_b   1.000
_cell.length_c   1.000
_cell.angle_alpha   90.00
_cell.angle_beta   90.00
_cell.angle_gamma   90.00
#
_symmetry.space_group_name_H-M   'P 1'
#
loop_
_entity.id
_entity.type
_entity.pdbx_description
1 polymer ?
#
loop_
_entity_poly.entity_id
_entity_poly.type
_entity_poly.pdbx_seq_one_letter_code
_entity_poly.pdbx_strand_id
1 'polypeptide(L)'
;MGRAEAYAMKSPPIESFMDGIGNGLGYGVILILVGFLRELFGSGKLFGITVMESIQNGGWYQPNGLFLLAPSAFFIIGLLIWGLRTLKPAQVEED
;
A
#
# COMPACT_ATOMS: atom_id res chain seq x y z
N MET A 1 17.34 -3.35 -6.56
CA MET A 1 18.77 -3.20 -6.22
C MET A 1 19.51 -2.43 -7.31
N GLY A 2 19.46 -2.85 -8.59
CA GLY A 2 20.15 -2.15 -9.68
C GLY A 2 19.80 -0.65 -9.93
N ARG A 3 18.58 -0.17 -9.64
CA ARG A 3 18.23 1.26 -9.78
C ARG A 3 18.91 2.16 -8.73
N ALA A 4 19.02 1.70 -7.49
CA ALA A 4 19.65 2.46 -6.40
C ALA A 4 21.17 2.49 -6.56
N GLU A 5 21.77 1.37 -6.99
CA GLU A 5 23.20 1.27 -7.28
C GLU A 5 23.61 2.15 -8.48
N ALA A 6 22.80 2.17 -9.55
CA ALA A 6 23.06 3.02 -10.71
C ALA A 6 22.93 4.52 -10.42
N TYR A 7 22.04 4.92 -9.50
CA TYR A 7 21.87 6.32 -9.09
C TYR A 7 23.00 6.79 -8.16
N ALA A 8 23.41 5.94 -7.20
CA ALA A 8 24.53 6.22 -6.30
C ALA A 8 25.88 6.33 -7.02
N MET A 9 26.06 5.63 -8.15
CA MET A 9 27.27 5.74 -8.97
C MET A 9 27.37 7.03 -9.78
N LYS A 10 26.26 7.77 -9.97
CA LYS A 10 26.19 8.96 -10.85
C LYS A 10 25.87 10.27 -10.14
N SER A 11 25.43 10.22 -8.87
CA SER A 11 24.93 11.40 -8.13
C SER A 11 25.67 11.58 -6.80
N PRO A 12 25.82 12.83 -6.31
CA PRO A 12 26.47 13.09 -5.03
C PRO A 12 25.76 12.40 -3.85
N PRO A 13 26.48 12.09 -2.74
CA PRO A 13 25.96 11.24 -1.65
C PRO A 13 24.67 11.75 -0.99
N ILE A 14 24.50 13.07 -0.89
CA ILE A 14 23.34 13.70 -0.24
C ILE A 14 22.08 13.56 -1.10
N GLU A 15 22.19 13.75 -2.41
CA GLU A 15 21.06 13.60 -3.35
C GLU A 15 20.60 12.13 -3.44
N SER A 16 21.55 11.19 -3.47
CA SER A 16 21.25 9.76 -3.45
C SER A 16 20.56 9.31 -2.15
N PHE A 17 20.94 9.91 -1.01
CA PHE A 17 20.29 9.66 0.27
C PHE A 17 18.84 10.15 0.29
N MET A 18 18.60 11.37 -0.22
CA MET A 18 17.25 11.93 -0.33
C MET A 18 16.34 11.12 -1.26
N ASP A 19 16.86 10.63 -2.40
CA ASP A 19 16.11 9.74 -3.29
C ASP A 19 15.79 8.39 -2.63
N GLY A 20 16.74 7.83 -1.87
CA GLY A 20 16.52 6.62 -1.08
C GLY A 20 15.38 6.77 -0.06
N ILE A 21 15.35 7.89 0.66
CA ILE A 21 14.26 8.22 1.59
C ILE A 21 12.94 8.38 0.84
N GLY A 22 12.91 9.12 -0.26
CA GLY A 22 11.70 9.34 -1.05
C GLY A 22 11.07 8.04 -1.54
N ASN A 23 11.87 7.15 -2.11
CA ASN A 23 11.41 5.85 -2.57
C ASN A 23 10.98 4.94 -1.41
N GLY A 24 11.74 4.94 -0.31
CA GLY A 24 11.42 4.16 0.89
C GLY A 24 10.11 4.60 1.55
N LEU A 25 9.90 5.92 1.70
CA LEU A 25 8.66 6.49 2.22
C LEU A 25 7.48 6.22 1.28
N GLY A 26 7.67 6.40 -0.03
CA GLY A 26 6.63 6.11 -1.02
C GLY A 26 6.16 4.65 -0.95
N TYR A 27 7.10 3.71 -0.90
CA TYR A 27 6.78 2.30 -0.74
C TYR A 27 6.14 1.98 0.62
N GLY A 28 6.68 2.56 1.70
CA GLY A 28 6.15 2.40 3.05
C GLY A 28 4.70 2.86 3.18
N VAL A 29 4.35 4.01 2.59
CA VAL A 29 2.96 4.52 2.57
C VAL A 29 2.02 3.54 1.87
N ILE A 30 2.42 2.97 0.74
CA ILE A 30 1.62 1.97 0.03
C ILE A 30 1.44 0.71 0.88
N LEU A 31 2.50 0.22 1.53
CA LEU A 31 2.41 -0.94 2.41
C LEU A 31 1.46 -0.72 3.59
N ILE A 32 1.54 0.45 4.24
CA ILE A 32 0.65 0.81 5.35
C ILE A 32 -0.81 0.87 4.88
N LEU A 33 -1.09 1.52 3.75
CA LEU A 33 -2.44 1.61 3.20
C LEU A 33 -3.01 0.24 2.82
N VAL A 34 -2.23 -0.59 2.14
CA VAL A 34 -2.65 -1.95 1.77
C VAL A 34 -2.88 -2.80 3.02
N GLY A 35 -1.97 -2.73 4.00
CA GLY A 35 -2.10 -3.42 5.28
C GLY A 35 -3.35 -3.00 6.06
N PHE A 36 -3.59 -1.69 6.15
CA PHE A 36 -4.78 -1.13 6.79
C PHE A 36 -6.08 -1.67 6.19
N LEU A 37 -6.21 -1.64 4.86
CA LEU A 37 -7.41 -2.14 4.18
C LEU A 37 -7.57 -3.66 4.38
N ARG A 38 -6.48 -4.41 4.33
CA ARG A 38 -6.51 -5.87 4.53
C ARG A 38 -6.85 -6.26 5.97
N GLU A 39 -6.34 -5.54 6.96
CA GLU A 39 -6.64 -5.83 8.36
C GLU A 39 -8.10 -5.49 8.68
N LEU A 40 -8.54 -4.31 8.23
CA LEU A 40 -9.89 -3.80 8.46
C LEU A 40 -10.94 -4.69 7.78
N PHE A 41 -10.80 -4.95 6.47
CA PHE A 41 -11.80 -5.73 5.73
C PHE A 41 -11.57 -7.25 5.79
N GLY A 42 -10.36 -7.69 6.15
CA GLY A 42 -10.05 -9.11 6.27
C GLY A 42 -10.44 -9.68 7.62
N SER A 43 -10.25 -8.92 8.70
CA SER A 43 -10.43 -9.41 10.07
C SER A 43 -11.32 -8.54 10.96
N GLY A 44 -11.71 -7.35 10.51
CA GLY A 44 -12.44 -6.37 11.34
C GLY A 44 -11.59 -5.69 12.39
N LYS A 45 -10.26 -5.80 12.29
CA LYS A 45 -9.31 -5.27 13.26
C LYS A 45 -8.36 -4.27 12.62
N LEU A 46 -7.81 -3.38 13.44
CA LEU A 46 -6.74 -2.46 13.06
C LEU A 46 -5.71 -2.43 14.18
N PHE A 47 -4.45 -2.72 13.85
CA PHE A 47 -3.35 -2.83 14.81
C PHE A 47 -3.70 -3.75 16.01
N GLY A 48 -4.47 -4.82 15.76
CA GLY A 48 -4.94 -5.73 16.79
C GLY A 48 -6.14 -5.26 17.63
N ILE A 49 -6.61 -4.03 17.44
CA ILE A 49 -7.82 -3.50 18.08
C ILE A 49 -9.03 -3.87 17.22
N THR A 50 -10.07 -4.45 17.82
CA THR A 50 -11.32 -4.76 17.13
C THR A 50 -12.10 -3.48 16.84
N VAL A 51 -12.31 -3.17 15.57
CA VAL A 51 -13.06 -1.97 15.12
C VAL A 51 -14.42 -2.38 14.57
N MET A 52 -14.49 -3.49 13.84
CA MET A 52 -15.72 -4.11 13.38
C MET A 52 -15.87 -5.45 14.08
N GLU A 53 -16.84 -5.52 14.99
CA GLU A 53 -17.10 -6.72 15.77
C GLU A 53 -17.66 -7.82 14.86
N SER A 54 -16.96 -8.95 14.81
CA SER A 54 -17.32 -10.04 13.91
C SER A 54 -18.58 -10.76 14.40
N ILE A 55 -19.33 -11.36 13.48
CA ILE A 55 -20.51 -12.19 13.82
C ILE A 55 -20.16 -13.30 14.83
N GLN A 56 -18.94 -13.85 14.75
CA GLN A 56 -18.45 -14.88 15.69
C GLN A 56 -18.33 -14.36 17.14
N ASN A 57 -18.14 -13.05 17.32
CA ASN A 57 -18.06 -12.40 18.63
C ASN A 57 -19.36 -11.68 19.02
N GLY A 58 -20.47 -11.95 18.34
CA GLY A 58 -21.77 -11.31 18.60
C GLY A 58 -21.98 -9.96 17.89
N GLY A 59 -21.09 -9.59 16.98
CA GLY A 59 -21.22 -8.37 16.17
C GLY A 59 -21.96 -8.57 14.84
N TRP A 60 -21.89 -7.58 13.97
CA TRP A 60 -22.61 -7.54 12.69
C TRP A 60 -21.71 -7.80 11.47
N TYR A 61 -20.39 -7.81 11.66
CA TYR A 61 -19.44 -7.84 10.56
C TYR A 61 -19.02 -9.26 10.18
N GLN A 62 -19.13 -9.62 8.90
CA GLN A 62 -18.57 -10.88 8.39
C GLN A 62 -17.19 -10.63 7.77
N PRO A 63 -16.10 -11.16 8.34
CA PRO A 63 -14.76 -10.96 7.80
C PRO A 63 -14.64 -11.48 6.37
N ASN A 64 -14.01 -10.71 5.48
CA ASN A 64 -13.83 -11.11 4.09
C ASN A 64 -12.53 -11.90 3.90
N GLY A 65 -12.66 -13.22 3.74
CA GLY A 65 -11.52 -14.12 3.53
C GLY A 65 -10.65 -13.77 2.31
N LEU A 66 -11.21 -13.13 1.28
CA LEU A 66 -10.43 -12.70 0.11
C LEU A 66 -9.36 -11.68 0.49
N PHE A 67 -9.66 -10.73 1.38
CA PHE A 67 -8.74 -9.68 1.83
C PHE A 67 -7.57 -10.22 2.67
N LEU A 68 -7.71 -11.42 3.22
CA LEU A 68 -6.64 -12.10 3.94
C LEU A 68 -5.64 -12.76 2.97
N LEU A 69 -6.10 -13.20 1.79
CA LEU A 69 -5.27 -13.89 0.81
C LEU A 69 -4.38 -12.91 0.03
N ALA A 70 -3.23 -13.43 -0.47
CA ALA A 70 -2.28 -12.66 -1.28
C ALA A 70 -2.88 -11.95 -2.51
N PRO A 71 -3.86 -12.53 -3.25
CA PRO A 71 -4.46 -11.87 -4.42
C PRO A 71 -5.11 -10.51 -4.14
N SER A 72 -5.61 -10.27 -2.92
CA SER A 72 -6.24 -9.00 -2.56
C SER A 72 -5.31 -7.79 -2.70
N ALA A 73 -4.01 -7.97 -2.44
CA ALA A 73 -3.05 -6.89 -2.53
C ALA A 73 -2.95 -6.33 -3.96
N PHE A 74 -3.04 -7.20 -4.98
CA PHE A 74 -3.01 -6.76 -6.39
C PHE A 74 -4.24 -5.92 -6.74
N PHE A 75 -5.43 -6.32 -6.30
CA PHE A 75 -6.65 -5.53 -6.51
C PHE A 75 -6.59 -4.17 -5.82
N ILE A 76 -6.15 -4.15 -4.56
CA ILE A 76 -6.03 -2.91 -3.78
C ILE A 76 -5.04 -1.96 -4.46
N ILE A 77 -3.84 -2.44 -4.81
CA ILE A 77 -2.83 -1.62 -5.47
C ILE A 77 -3.33 -1.14 -6.85
N GLY A 78 -3.98 -2.01 -7.64
CA GLY A 78 -4.55 -1.63 -8.92
C GLY A 78 -5.60 -0.52 -8.80
N LEU A 79 -6.50 -0.62 -7.83
CA LEU A 79 -7.50 0.42 -7.54
C LEU A 79 -6.87 1.71 -7.02
N LEU A 80 -5.83 1.63 -6.20
CA LEU A 80 -5.08 2.79 -5.72
C LEU A 80 -4.40 3.53 -6.87
N ILE A 81 -3.71 2.80 -7.76
CA ILE A 81 -3.05 3.40 -8.94
C ILE A 81 -4.09 4.03 -9.85
N TRP A 82 -5.20 3.33 -10.12
CA TRP A 82 -6.29 3.85 -10.93
C TRP A 82 -6.86 5.14 -10.33
N GLY A 83 -7.21 5.14 -9.05
CA GLY A 83 -7.74 6.33 -8.36
C GLY A 83 -6.77 7.51 -8.36
N LEU A 84 -5.47 7.25 -8.11
CA LEU A 84 -4.43 8.28 -8.18
C LEU A 84 -4.32 8.87 -9.59
N ARG A 85 -4.32 8.03 -10.63
CA ARG A 85 -4.23 8.48 -12.03
C ARG A 85 -5.49 9.23 -12.48
N THR A 86 -6.67 8.85 -12.00
CA THR A 86 -7.91 9.59 -12.26
C THR A 86 -7.90 10.99 -11.64
N LEU A 87 -7.34 11.14 -10.44
CA LEU A 87 -7.22 12.44 -9.75
C LEU A 87 -6.06 13.30 -10.27
N LYS A 88 -4.98 12.66 -10.74
CA LYS A 88 -3.77 13.31 -11.28
C LYS A 88 -3.47 12.77 -12.68
N PRO A 89 -4.21 13.22 -13.71
CA PRO A 89 -4.02 12.73 -15.08
C PRO A 89 -2.62 13.03 -15.64
N ALA A 90 -1.90 14.01 -15.09
CA ALA A 90 -0.50 14.30 -15.44
C ALA A 90 0.48 13.15 -15.12
N GLN A 91 0.07 12.13 -14.35
CA GLN A 91 0.86 10.92 -14.08
C GLN A 91 0.49 9.74 -14.98
N VAL A 92 -0.44 9.92 -15.91
CA VAL A 92 -0.76 8.93 -16.93
C VAL A 92 0.39 8.95 -17.93
N GLU A 93 1.07 7.82 -18.09
CA GLU A 93 2.10 7.66 -19.12
C GLU A 93 1.40 7.73 -20.48
N GLU A 94 1.84 8.65 -21.35
CA GLU A 94 1.46 8.64 -22.77
C GLU A 94 2.25 7.50 -23.44
N ASP A 95 1.53 6.56 -24.07
CA ASP A 95 2.10 5.47 -24.86
C ASP A 95 2.85 5.97 -26.11
#